data_AF-A0AA88PN86-F1
#
_entry.id   AF-A0AA88PN86-F1
#
_cell.length_a   1.000
_cell.length_b   1.000
_cell.length_c   1.000
_cell.angle_alpha   90.00
_cell.angle_beta   90.00
_cell.angle_gamma   90.00
#
_symmetry.space_group_name_H-M   'P 1'
#
loop_
_entity.id
_entity.type
_entity.pdbx_description
1 polymer ?
#
loop_
_entity_poly.entity_id
_entity_poly.type
_entity_poly.pdbx_seq_one_letter_code
_entity_poly.pdbx_strand_id
1 'polypeptide(L)'
;MRRAALFLLLTGLLANGQELHWENAYDQHLDFNCPAGQSISYIKSQHDNHHEDRMWEFGCKDTFDSGADCFMSPYVNDFDQTFTYECPPHHIITGMSSYHDNHHEDRRWQFYCCRSNGHCTANCEWTTYVNYFDEPFHWTVPNPNYLVGADSYHDNKHESRGGWGEVLDRERGEKQKNEEENKGIDASEGGRVEGESDRERGRVCPCQNSRRPTAAEPF
;
A
#
# COMPACT_ATOMS: atom_id res chain seq x y z
N MET A 1 27.23 -22.38 -58.94
CA MET A 1 26.98 -22.74 -57.52
C MET A 1 26.53 -21.48 -56.77
N ARG A 2 25.23 -21.31 -56.51
CA ARG A 2 24.70 -20.18 -55.73
C ARG A 2 24.65 -20.60 -54.26
N ARG A 3 25.48 -20.00 -53.40
CA ARG A 3 25.40 -20.19 -51.96
C ARG A 3 24.29 -19.29 -51.43
N ALA A 4 23.16 -19.87 -51.06
CA ALA A 4 22.13 -19.17 -50.31
C ALA A 4 22.63 -19.00 -48.87
N ALA A 5 22.86 -17.77 -48.43
CA ALA A 5 23.11 -17.46 -47.02
C ALA A 5 21.75 -17.27 -46.34
N LEU A 6 21.38 -18.22 -45.48
CA LEU A 6 20.19 -18.14 -44.65
C LEU A 6 20.53 -17.27 -43.43
N PHE A 7 20.16 -15.99 -43.47
CA PHE A 7 20.25 -15.13 -42.29
C PHE A 7 19.03 -15.41 -41.40
N LEU A 8 19.22 -16.23 -40.37
CA LEU A 8 18.28 -16.35 -39.26
C LEU A 8 18.28 -15.03 -38.48
N LEU A 9 17.33 -14.16 -38.80
CA LEU A 9 17.01 -13.01 -37.94
C LEU A 9 16.33 -13.58 -36.69
N LEU A 10 17.12 -13.82 -35.64
CA LEU A 10 16.58 -13.92 -34.28
C LEU A 10 16.08 -12.52 -33.91
N THR A 11 14.80 -12.26 -34.17
CA THR A 11 14.10 -11.15 -33.53
C THR A 11 13.95 -11.51 -32.06
N GLY A 12 14.87 -11.02 -31.23
CA GLY A 12 14.68 -11.03 -29.78
C GLY A 12 13.42 -10.23 -29.47
N LEU A 13 12.38 -10.90 -28.97
CA LEU A 13 11.31 -10.19 -28.27
C LEU A 13 11.94 -9.58 -27.03
N LEU A 14 12.14 -8.26 -27.05
CA LEU A 14 12.27 -7.50 -25.82
C LEU A 14 10.91 -7.59 -25.13
N ALA A 15 10.75 -8.61 -24.29
CA ALA A 15 9.72 -8.61 -23.27
C ALA A 15 10.07 -7.42 -22.36
N ASN A 16 9.43 -6.28 -22.60
CA ASN A 16 9.35 -5.21 -21.63
C ASN A 16 8.44 -5.71 -20.49
N GLY A 17 8.93 -6.68 -19.71
CA GLY A 17 8.39 -6.92 -18.39
C GLY A 17 8.81 -5.72 -17.55
N GLN A 18 7.86 -4.89 -17.13
CA GLN A 18 8.13 -4.04 -15.98
C GLN A 18 8.50 -4.99 -14.85
N GLU A 19 9.78 -5.01 -14.46
CA GLU A 19 10.16 -5.65 -13.21
C GLU A 19 9.31 -5.02 -12.11
N LEU A 20 8.61 -5.85 -11.35
CA LEU A 20 7.93 -5.42 -10.13
C LEU A 20 9.03 -4.92 -9.18
N HIS A 21 9.07 -3.62 -8.93
CA HIS A 21 10.08 -3.02 -8.05
C HIS A 21 9.55 -3.04 -6.61
N TRP A 22 10.00 -4.02 -5.84
CA TRP A 22 9.77 -4.06 -4.39
C TRP A 22 10.86 -3.25 -3.68
N GLU A 23 10.48 -2.35 -2.78
CA GLU A 23 11.42 -1.53 -2.00
C GLU A 23 12.12 -2.33 -0.89
N ASN A 24 11.54 -3.46 -0.50
CA ASN A 24 12.15 -4.42 0.43
C ASN A 24 11.86 -5.86 -0.01
N ALA A 25 12.74 -6.77 0.41
CA ALA A 25 12.44 -8.20 0.43
C ALA A 25 11.78 -8.59 1.78
N TYR A 26 11.25 -9.81 1.88
CA TYR A 26 10.77 -10.38 3.13
C TYR A 26 11.88 -10.43 4.19
N ASP A 27 11.50 -10.27 5.46
CA ASP A 27 12.37 -10.14 6.64
C ASP A 27 13.35 -8.96 6.57
N GLN A 28 13.27 -8.12 5.53
CA GLN A 28 14.16 -6.98 5.36
C GLN A 28 13.50 -5.68 5.78
N HIS A 29 14.36 -4.75 6.16
CA HIS A 29 13.99 -3.38 6.47
C HIS A 29 13.40 -2.71 5.23
N LEU A 30 12.30 -1.99 5.43
CA LEU A 30 11.74 -1.04 4.49
C LEU A 30 12.20 0.36 4.88
N ASP A 31 12.83 1.10 3.97
CA ASP A 31 13.09 2.53 4.15
C ASP A 31 12.86 3.25 2.83
N PHE A 32 11.63 3.72 2.65
CA PHE A 32 11.22 4.38 1.42
C PHE A 32 10.81 5.83 1.68
N ASN A 33 11.30 6.74 0.85
CA ASN A 33 10.83 8.11 0.79
C ASN A 33 10.80 8.59 -0.67
N CYS A 34 9.71 9.25 -1.05
CA CYS A 34 9.59 9.83 -2.38
C CYS A 34 10.69 10.87 -2.65
N PRO A 35 11.09 11.04 -3.93
CA PRO A 35 12.01 12.09 -4.32
C PRO A 35 11.56 13.48 -3.84
N ALA A 36 12.52 14.38 -3.68
CA ALA A 36 12.24 15.74 -3.22
C ALA A 36 11.13 16.41 -4.05
N GLY A 37 10.13 16.96 -3.36
CA GLY A 37 8.97 17.61 -4.01
C GLY A 37 7.81 16.66 -4.33
N GLN A 38 7.94 15.36 -4.01
CA GLN A 38 6.91 14.36 -4.27
C GLN A 38 6.33 13.75 -2.98
N SER A 39 5.13 13.19 -3.09
CA SER A 39 4.49 12.40 -2.04
C SER A 39 3.98 11.08 -2.58
N ILE A 40 3.59 10.16 -1.70
CA ILE A 40 3.05 8.85 -2.10
C ILE A 40 1.78 9.03 -2.95
N SER A 41 1.69 8.28 -4.05
CA SER A 41 0.59 8.27 -5.02
C SER A 41 -0.11 6.92 -5.08
N TYR A 42 0.60 5.83 -4.84
CA TYR A 42 0.03 4.50 -4.61
C TYR A 42 0.89 3.71 -3.64
N ILE A 43 0.29 2.71 -3.00
CA ILE A 43 0.95 1.70 -2.19
C ILE A 43 0.50 0.34 -2.70
N LYS A 44 1.43 -0.58 -2.85
CA LYS A 44 1.17 -1.96 -3.15
C LYS A 44 1.93 -2.83 -2.16
N SER A 45 1.29 -3.90 -1.70
CA SER A 45 1.88 -4.83 -0.76
C SER A 45 1.53 -6.26 -1.11
N GLN A 46 2.46 -7.17 -0.85
CA GLN A 46 2.26 -8.61 -0.99
C GLN A 46 2.80 -9.33 0.23
N HIS A 47 1.97 -10.18 0.80
CA HIS A 47 2.29 -11.06 1.91
C HIS A 47 2.82 -12.42 1.43
N ASP A 48 3.63 -13.07 2.25
CA ASP A 48 4.03 -14.46 2.09
C ASP A 48 4.01 -15.20 3.44
N ASN A 49 3.20 -16.26 3.53
CA ASN A 49 3.02 -17.05 4.75
C ASN A 49 4.22 -17.94 5.12
N HIS A 50 5.26 -18.06 4.29
CA HIS A 50 6.49 -18.71 4.73
C HIS A 50 7.33 -17.75 5.59
N HIS A 51 7.32 -16.48 5.22
CA HIS A 51 8.01 -15.41 5.95
C HIS A 51 7.14 -14.73 7.01
N GLU A 52 5.82 -14.88 6.92
CA GLU A 52 4.83 -14.11 7.69
C GLU A 52 5.08 -12.59 7.59
N ASP A 53 5.49 -12.17 6.39
CA ASP A 53 5.97 -10.81 6.17
C ASP A 53 5.51 -10.26 4.81
N ARG A 54 5.63 -8.94 4.66
CA ARG A 54 5.18 -8.16 3.50
C ARG A 54 6.32 -7.45 2.78
N MET A 55 6.29 -7.54 1.45
CA MET A 55 7.05 -6.65 0.57
C MET A 55 6.20 -5.45 0.16
N TRP A 56 6.83 -4.29 0.04
CA TRP A 56 6.15 -3.02 -0.21
C TRP A 56 6.69 -2.34 -1.47
N GLU A 57 5.77 -1.78 -2.26
CA GLU A 57 6.05 -1.00 -3.47
C GLU A 57 5.27 0.31 -3.40
N PHE A 58 5.90 1.41 -3.84
CA PHE A 58 5.31 2.74 -3.74
C PHE A 58 5.41 3.51 -5.06
N GLY A 59 4.36 4.25 -5.37
CA GLY A 59 4.40 5.30 -6.38
C GLY A 59 4.56 6.67 -5.75
N CYS A 60 5.16 7.58 -6.49
CA CYS A 60 5.25 8.99 -6.13
C CYS A 60 4.49 9.89 -7.11
N LYS A 61 4.05 11.06 -6.63
CA LYS A 61 3.51 12.14 -7.46
C LYS A 61 4.02 13.49 -6.98
N ASP A 62 4.14 14.42 -7.92
CA ASP A 62 4.50 15.80 -7.64
C ASP A 62 3.45 16.48 -6.73
N THR A 63 3.94 17.08 -5.64
CA THR A 63 3.09 17.60 -4.56
C THR A 63 3.54 18.96 -4.04
N PHE A 64 4.85 19.14 -3.86
CA PHE A 64 5.42 20.35 -3.27
C PHE A 64 6.22 21.14 -4.31
N ASP A 65 6.34 22.44 -4.07
CA ASP A 65 7.46 23.22 -4.57
C ASP A 65 8.74 22.74 -3.85
N SER A 66 9.88 22.71 -4.55
CA SER A 66 11.12 22.13 -4.03
C SER A 66 11.50 22.67 -2.64
N GLY A 67 11.88 21.79 -1.71
CA GLY A 67 12.39 22.18 -0.37
C GLY A 67 11.35 22.17 0.76
N ALA A 68 10.44 21.20 0.79
CA ALA A 68 9.55 21.00 1.93
C ALA A 68 10.33 20.67 3.22
N ASP A 69 9.88 21.23 4.34
CA ASP A 69 10.37 20.87 5.67
C ASP A 69 9.82 19.49 6.04
N CYS A 70 10.69 18.52 6.29
CA CYS A 70 10.33 17.12 6.45
C CYS A 70 10.93 16.55 7.72
N PHE A 71 10.22 15.63 8.34
CA PHE A 71 10.72 14.85 9.47
C PHE A 71 10.21 13.41 9.41
N MET A 72 10.91 12.51 10.11
CA MET A 72 10.46 11.14 10.33
C MET A 72 9.79 11.06 11.71
N SER A 73 8.64 10.40 11.80
CA SER A 73 7.98 10.13 13.07
C SER A 73 8.86 9.22 13.96
N PRO A 74 8.66 9.20 15.29
CA PRO A 74 9.08 8.03 16.07
C PRO A 74 8.33 6.77 15.60
N TYR A 75 8.72 5.59 16.10
CA TYR A 75 7.91 4.38 15.94
C TYR A 75 6.51 4.63 16.48
N VAL A 76 5.50 4.29 15.69
CA VAL A 76 4.09 4.59 16.00
C VAL A 76 3.37 3.42 16.66
N ASN A 77 3.97 2.23 16.61
CA ASN A 77 3.54 1.02 17.30
C ASN A 77 4.71 0.28 17.96
N ASP A 78 4.35 -0.60 18.89
CA ASP A 78 5.17 -1.76 19.27
C ASP A 78 4.70 -2.99 18.48
N PHE A 79 5.42 -4.11 18.56
CA PHE A 79 5.00 -5.36 17.91
C PHE A 79 3.67 -5.87 18.48
N ASP A 80 2.94 -6.61 17.66
CA ASP A 80 1.63 -7.21 17.95
C ASP A 80 0.55 -6.16 18.30
N GLN A 81 0.81 -4.90 17.93
CA GLN A 81 -0.06 -3.75 18.21
C GLN A 81 -0.48 -3.02 16.93
N THR A 82 -1.78 -2.72 16.90
CA THR A 82 -2.38 -1.81 15.94
C THR A 82 -1.79 -0.39 16.05
N PHE A 83 -1.83 0.37 14.96
CA PHE A 83 -1.64 1.82 15.02
C PHE A 83 -2.67 2.58 14.22
N THR A 84 -2.92 3.82 14.67
CA THR A 84 -3.52 4.88 13.86
C THR A 84 -2.57 6.06 13.93
N TYR A 85 -1.97 6.43 12.81
CA TYR A 85 -1.02 7.55 12.73
C TYR A 85 -1.49 8.58 11.72
N GLU A 86 -1.33 9.85 12.08
CA GLU A 86 -1.56 10.98 11.20
C GLU A 86 -0.36 11.92 11.31
N CYS A 87 0.11 12.39 10.16
CA CYS A 87 1.04 13.50 10.15
C CYS A 87 0.38 14.73 10.81
N PRO A 88 1.16 15.63 11.43
CA PRO A 88 0.66 16.87 11.98
C PRO A 88 -0.11 17.68 10.94
N PRO A 89 -0.96 18.63 11.38
CA PRO A 89 -1.70 19.49 10.46
C PRO A 89 -0.79 20.08 9.36
N HIS A 90 -1.31 20.09 8.13
CA HIS A 90 -0.61 20.56 6.94
C HIS A 90 0.65 19.76 6.56
N HIS A 91 0.76 18.50 6.97
CA HIS A 91 1.80 17.60 6.49
C HIS A 91 1.20 16.45 5.70
N ILE A 92 1.99 15.92 4.77
CA ILE A 92 1.62 14.83 3.86
C ILE A 92 2.65 13.72 4.04
N ILE A 93 2.21 12.46 3.99
CA ILE A 93 3.10 11.29 4.01
C ILE A 93 3.86 11.22 2.68
N THR A 94 5.19 11.24 2.75
CA THR A 94 6.08 11.10 1.60
C THR A 94 6.81 9.77 1.57
N GLY A 95 6.79 9.03 2.68
CA GLY A 95 7.52 7.78 2.81
C GLY A 95 7.13 6.99 4.05
N MET A 96 7.59 5.75 4.11
CA MET A 96 7.37 4.79 5.18
C MET A 96 8.68 4.08 5.49
N SER A 97 8.94 3.85 6.76
CA SER A 97 10.07 3.07 7.25
C SER A 97 9.57 2.02 8.23
N SER A 98 10.09 0.80 8.13
CA SER A 98 9.63 -0.33 8.92
C SER A 98 10.66 -1.44 8.99
N TYR A 99 10.64 -2.19 10.09
CA TYR A 99 11.40 -3.41 10.23
C TYR A 99 10.53 -4.54 10.78
N HIS A 100 10.82 -5.74 10.29
CA HIS A 100 10.21 -6.99 10.70
C HIS A 100 11.00 -7.62 11.85
N ASP A 101 10.31 -8.33 12.74
CA ASP A 101 10.95 -9.17 13.76
C ASP A 101 10.33 -10.57 13.75
N ASN A 102 11.12 -11.57 13.41
CA ASN A 102 10.67 -12.95 13.28
C ASN A 102 10.28 -13.63 14.60
N HIS A 103 10.51 -13.01 15.76
CA HIS A 103 9.96 -13.55 17.00
C HIS A 103 8.49 -13.16 17.16
N HIS A 104 8.15 -11.96 16.72
CA HIS A 104 6.80 -11.42 16.74
C HIS A 104 6.02 -11.67 15.43
N GLU A 105 6.73 -11.96 14.33
CA GLU A 105 6.16 -12.03 12.97
C GLU A 105 5.34 -10.77 12.62
N ASP A 106 5.84 -9.61 13.08
CA ASP A 106 5.18 -8.31 12.93
C ASP A 106 6.19 -7.20 12.60
N ARG A 107 5.66 -6.07 12.10
CA ARG A 107 6.39 -4.89 11.69
C ARG A 107 6.14 -3.70 12.60
N ARG A 108 7.23 -3.00 12.93
CA ARG A 108 7.15 -1.65 13.53
C ARG A 108 7.22 -0.57 12.46
N TRP A 109 6.49 0.52 12.67
CA TRP A 109 6.24 1.52 11.64
C TRP A 109 6.69 2.93 12.02
N GLN A 110 7.26 3.63 11.04
CA GLN A 110 7.57 5.06 11.04
C GLN A 110 7.13 5.68 9.72
N PHE A 111 6.83 6.98 9.74
CA PHE A 111 6.34 7.71 8.59
C PHE A 111 7.17 8.98 8.35
N TYR A 112 7.50 9.24 7.09
CA TYR A 112 8.07 10.51 6.66
C TYR A 112 6.95 11.49 6.35
N CYS A 113 6.95 12.63 7.07
CA CYS A 113 5.96 13.69 6.93
C CYS A 113 6.63 14.96 6.44
N CYS A 114 6.14 15.52 5.32
CA CYS A 114 6.63 16.78 4.78
C CYS A 114 5.54 17.85 4.84
N ARG A 115 5.94 19.06 5.24
CA ARG A 115 5.07 20.22 5.36
C ARG A 115 4.61 20.70 3.99
N SER A 116 3.31 20.77 3.82
CA SER A 116 2.64 21.49 2.74
C SER A 116 2.29 22.90 3.25
N ASN A 117 2.65 23.96 2.54
CA ASN A 117 2.49 25.37 2.96
C ASN A 117 1.01 25.85 2.99
N GLY A 118 0.14 25.12 3.70
CA GLY A 118 -1.27 25.46 3.89
C GLY A 118 -2.23 24.93 2.82
N HIS A 119 -1.78 24.02 1.94
CA HIS A 119 -2.59 23.56 0.81
C HIS A 119 -3.57 22.42 1.13
N CYS A 120 -3.33 21.67 2.21
CA CYS A 120 -4.23 20.60 2.63
C CYS A 120 -5.32 21.16 3.52
N THR A 121 -6.56 21.10 3.02
CA THR A 121 -7.73 21.65 3.69
C THR A 121 -8.30 20.65 4.70
N ALA A 122 -9.18 21.13 5.59
CA ALA A 122 -10.05 20.29 6.40
C ALA A 122 -10.89 19.32 5.54
N ASN A 123 -11.60 18.38 6.19
CA ASN A 123 -12.40 17.29 5.58
C ASN A 123 -11.57 16.09 5.10
N CYS A 124 -10.59 15.69 5.90
CA CYS A 124 -9.81 14.49 5.65
C CYS A 124 -10.59 13.25 6.08
N GLU A 125 -10.70 12.29 5.19
CA GLU A 125 -11.49 11.08 5.39
C GLU A 125 -10.58 9.86 5.44
N TRP A 126 -10.96 8.91 6.27
CA TRP A 126 -10.34 7.59 6.22
C TRP A 126 -10.99 6.75 5.13
N THR A 127 -10.19 5.98 4.41
CA THR A 127 -10.71 4.98 3.48
C THR A 127 -11.31 3.80 4.25
N THR A 128 -12.02 2.93 3.54
CA THR A 128 -12.20 1.55 3.99
C THR A 128 -10.84 0.84 4.03
N TYR A 129 -10.77 -0.32 4.68
CA TYR A 129 -9.62 -1.20 4.56
C TYR A 129 -9.35 -1.55 3.10
N VAL A 130 -8.08 -1.54 2.72
CA VAL A 130 -7.64 -1.75 1.33
C VAL A 130 -7.27 -3.21 1.04
N ASN A 131 -7.15 -4.02 2.09
CA ASN A 131 -6.91 -5.45 2.05
C ASN A 131 -7.64 -6.15 3.20
N TYR A 132 -7.56 -7.48 3.20
CA TYR A 132 -7.89 -8.32 4.34
C TYR A 132 -6.71 -9.22 4.70
N PHE A 133 -5.99 -8.91 5.78
CA PHE A 133 -4.91 -9.75 6.32
C PHE A 133 -3.92 -10.16 5.22
N ASP A 134 -3.78 -11.44 4.91
CA ASP A 134 -2.78 -11.98 3.98
C ASP A 134 -2.99 -11.48 2.53
N GLU A 135 -4.14 -10.89 2.22
CA GLU A 135 -4.45 -10.47 0.85
C GLU A 135 -3.50 -9.39 0.36
N PRO A 136 -2.90 -9.57 -0.84
CA PRO A 136 -2.14 -8.52 -1.47
C PRO A 136 -3.07 -7.37 -1.85
N PHE A 137 -2.52 -6.17 -1.91
CA PHE A 137 -3.30 -5.02 -2.38
C PHE A 137 -2.47 -4.10 -3.26
N HIS A 138 -3.17 -3.37 -4.12
CA HIS A 138 -2.66 -2.20 -4.81
C HIS A 138 -3.71 -1.10 -4.63
N TRP A 139 -3.37 -0.09 -3.84
CA TRP A 139 -4.23 1.04 -3.56
C TRP A 139 -3.61 2.34 -4.06
N THR A 140 -4.37 3.08 -4.87
CA THR A 140 -3.99 4.41 -5.37
C THR A 140 -4.67 5.49 -4.54
N VAL A 141 -3.92 6.51 -4.13
CA VAL A 141 -4.45 7.69 -3.46
C VAL A 141 -5.41 8.41 -4.41
N PRO A 142 -6.72 8.51 -4.10
CA PRO A 142 -7.69 9.10 -5.02
C PRO A 142 -7.36 10.57 -5.32
N ASN A 143 -7.43 10.98 -6.59
CA ASN A 143 -7.33 12.41 -6.93
C ASN A 143 -8.62 13.15 -6.52
N PRO A 144 -8.55 14.40 -6.01
CA PRO A 144 -7.37 15.26 -5.84
C PRO A 144 -6.73 15.18 -4.43
N ASN A 145 -6.81 14.02 -3.76
CA ASN A 145 -6.37 13.86 -2.38
C ASN A 145 -4.89 13.46 -2.25
N TYR A 146 -4.39 13.56 -1.03
CA TYR A 146 -3.04 13.19 -0.62
C TYR A 146 -3.12 12.36 0.66
N LEU A 147 -2.21 11.40 0.80
CA LEU A 147 -2.12 10.54 1.99
C LEU A 147 -1.53 11.34 3.16
N VAL A 148 -2.26 11.44 4.27
CA VAL A 148 -1.83 12.19 5.46
C VAL A 148 -1.76 11.34 6.72
N GLY A 149 -2.28 10.12 6.67
CA GLY A 149 -2.31 9.19 7.78
C GLY A 149 -2.46 7.76 7.29
N ALA A 150 -2.10 6.82 8.15
CA ALA A 150 -2.17 5.39 7.92
C ALA A 150 -2.66 4.72 9.19
N ASP A 151 -3.38 3.62 9.03
CA ASP A 151 -3.91 2.81 10.11
C ASP A 151 -3.72 1.34 9.76
N SER A 152 -3.26 0.59 10.76
CA SER A 152 -3.05 -0.84 10.67
C SER A 152 -3.78 -1.53 11.82
N TYR A 153 -4.59 -2.51 11.46
CA TYR A 153 -5.31 -3.35 12.40
C TYR A 153 -4.76 -4.76 12.39
N HIS A 154 -4.26 -5.15 13.56
CA HIS A 154 -3.71 -6.44 13.92
C HIS A 154 -4.73 -7.20 14.80
N ASP A 155 -4.95 -8.50 14.53
CA ASP A 155 -5.83 -9.36 15.34
C ASP A 155 -5.07 -10.56 15.94
N ASN A 156 -4.64 -10.37 17.19
CA ASN A 156 -3.98 -11.38 18.02
C ASN A 156 -4.83 -12.64 18.35
N LYS A 157 -6.08 -12.76 17.87
CA LYS A 157 -7.01 -13.83 18.30
C LYS A 157 -7.02 -15.09 17.45
N HIS A 158 -6.11 -15.27 16.49
CA HIS A 158 -6.03 -16.52 15.74
C HIS A 158 -5.20 -17.63 16.41
N GLU A 159 -4.51 -17.34 17.52
CA GLU A 159 -3.80 -18.31 18.38
C GLU A 159 -4.71 -19.13 19.32
N SER A 160 -6.02 -18.83 19.41
CA SER A 160 -6.97 -19.54 20.29
C SER A 160 -8.02 -20.32 19.51
N ARG A 161 -7.76 -21.62 19.33
CA ARG A 161 -8.61 -22.63 18.69
C ARG A 161 -10.08 -22.55 19.17
N GLY A 162 -11.01 -22.37 18.21
CA GLY A 162 -12.40 -22.82 18.29
C GLY A 162 -13.44 -21.75 18.66
N GLY A 163 -14.26 -21.33 17.69
CA GLY A 163 -15.61 -20.82 17.99
C GLY A 163 -16.16 -19.67 17.15
N TRP A 164 -15.34 -18.95 16.37
CA TRP A 164 -15.83 -17.76 15.64
C TRP A 164 -15.59 -17.74 14.12
N GLY A 165 -14.78 -18.65 13.58
CA GLY A 165 -14.58 -18.77 12.13
C GLY A 165 -15.89 -19.09 11.37
N GLU A 166 -16.79 -19.85 11.98
CA GLU A 166 -18.04 -20.29 11.35
C GLU A 166 -19.09 -19.17 11.18
N VAL A 167 -18.98 -18.08 11.96
CA VAL A 167 -19.89 -16.92 11.84
C VAL A 167 -19.44 -15.98 10.72
N LEU A 168 -18.13 -15.80 10.54
CA LEU A 168 -17.55 -14.94 9.49
C LEU A 168 -17.50 -15.63 8.12
N ASP A 169 -17.33 -16.96 8.07
CA ASP A 169 -17.48 -17.72 6.83
C ASP A 169 -18.92 -17.68 6.29
N ARG A 170 -19.92 -17.46 7.15
CA ARG A 170 -21.31 -17.29 6.71
C ARG A 170 -21.54 -15.98 5.97
N GLU A 171 -20.90 -14.90 6.39
CA GLU A 171 -20.98 -13.59 5.72
C GLU A 171 -20.11 -13.54 4.45
N ARG A 172 -18.96 -14.24 4.43
CA ARG A 172 -18.12 -14.46 3.25
C ARG A 172 -18.84 -15.31 2.19
N GLY A 173 -19.52 -16.38 2.62
CA GLY A 173 -20.31 -17.25 1.74
C GLY A 173 -21.53 -16.56 1.12
N GLU A 174 -22.14 -15.58 1.78
CA GLU A 174 -23.25 -14.81 1.22
C GLU A 174 -22.78 -13.75 0.20
N LYS A 175 -21.59 -13.17 0.37
CA LYS A 175 -21.01 -12.21 -0.60
C LYS A 175 -20.44 -12.90 -1.84
N GLN A 176 -19.65 -13.96 -1.68
CA GLN A 176 -19.06 -14.69 -2.82
C GLN A 176 -20.12 -15.35 -3.70
N LYS A 177 -21.18 -15.91 -3.10
CA LYS A 177 -22.27 -16.55 -3.86
C LYS A 177 -23.03 -15.57 -4.76
N ASN A 178 -23.17 -14.31 -4.37
CA ASN A 178 -23.82 -13.27 -5.16
C ASN A 178 -22.96 -12.77 -6.36
N GLU A 179 -21.63 -12.87 -6.28
CA GLU A 179 -20.73 -12.54 -7.40
C GLU A 179 -20.44 -13.73 -8.32
N GLU A 180 -20.39 -14.95 -7.76
CA GLU A 180 -20.11 -16.19 -8.51
C GLU A 180 -21.32 -16.71 -9.30
N GLU A 181 -22.56 -16.55 -8.81
CA GLU A 181 -23.77 -16.82 -9.60
C GLU A 181 -23.86 -15.94 -10.86
N ASN A 182 -23.18 -14.79 -10.87
CA ASN A 182 -23.16 -13.87 -12.01
C ASN A 182 -22.00 -14.15 -12.99
N LYS A 183 -21.09 -15.08 -12.68
CA LYS A 183 -19.90 -15.39 -13.50
C LYS A 183 -19.73 -16.86 -13.88
N GLY A 184 -20.45 -17.80 -13.27
CA GLY A 184 -20.45 -19.20 -13.71
C GLY A 184 -19.07 -19.86 -13.69
N ILE A 185 -18.29 -19.62 -12.64
CA ILE A 185 -16.96 -20.20 -12.44
C ILE A 185 -17.04 -21.12 -11.21
N ASP A 186 -16.53 -22.34 -11.37
CA ASP A 186 -16.46 -23.39 -10.34
C ASP A 186 -15.46 -23.00 -9.25
N ALA A 187 -15.96 -22.75 -8.03
CA ALA A 187 -15.16 -22.40 -6.86
C ALA A 187 -14.76 -23.67 -6.10
N SER A 188 -13.57 -24.18 -6.39
CA SER A 188 -12.88 -25.12 -5.49
C SER A 188 -11.44 -24.69 -5.30
N GLU A 189 -11.19 -24.02 -4.18
CA GLU A 189 -9.96 -24.08 -3.36
C GLU A 189 -10.03 -22.97 -2.30
N GLY A 190 -10.80 -23.22 -1.23
CA GLY A 190 -10.75 -22.43 -0.01
C GLY A 190 -9.44 -22.71 0.72
N GLY A 191 -8.43 -21.90 0.44
CA GLY A 191 -7.13 -21.93 1.09
C GLY A 191 -7.20 -21.48 2.55
N ARG A 192 -6.42 -22.17 3.37
CA ARG A 192 -6.25 -22.00 4.82
C ARG A 192 -5.62 -20.63 5.14
N VAL A 193 -6.34 -19.79 5.90
CA VAL A 193 -5.78 -18.56 6.49
C VAL A 193 -5.07 -18.96 7.79
N GLU A 194 -3.76 -19.11 7.73
CA GLU A 194 -2.88 -19.23 8.89
C GLU A 194 -1.74 -18.24 8.62
N GLY A 195 -1.75 -17.10 9.33
CA GLY A 195 -0.73 -16.05 9.29
C GLY A 195 -1.11 -14.80 10.10
N GLU A 196 -0.13 -14.11 10.69
CA GLU A 196 -0.26 -12.92 11.56
C GLU A 196 -0.11 -11.63 10.75
N SER A 197 -0.95 -11.43 9.76
CA SER A 197 -0.89 -10.24 8.90
C SER A 197 -1.88 -9.16 9.29
N ASP A 198 -1.66 -7.95 8.77
CA ASP A 198 -2.44 -6.77 9.13
C ASP A 198 -3.46 -6.35 8.07
N ARG A 199 -4.50 -5.63 8.50
CA ARG A 199 -5.39 -4.87 7.61
C ARG A 199 -4.98 -3.41 7.59
N GLU A 200 -4.80 -2.84 6.40
CA GLU A 200 -4.37 -1.45 6.25
C GLU A 200 -5.47 -0.53 5.69
N ARG A 201 -5.42 0.74 6.08
CA ARG A 201 -6.21 1.83 5.47
C ARG A 201 -5.47 3.16 5.54
N GLY A 202 -5.81 4.08 4.65
CA GLY A 202 -5.22 5.41 4.58
C GLY A 202 -6.18 6.51 5.03
N ARG A 203 -5.64 7.60 5.59
CA ARG A 203 -6.35 8.87 5.73
C ARG A 203 -5.95 9.79 4.59
N VAL A 204 -6.93 10.27 3.84
CA VAL A 204 -6.70 11.12 2.67
C VAL A 204 -7.31 12.49 2.86
N CYS A 205 -6.56 13.54 2.53
CA CYS A 205 -7.04 14.92 2.54
C CYS A 205 -7.04 15.49 1.12
N PRO A 206 -8.07 16.23 0.72
CA PRO A 206 -7.97 17.10 -0.45
C PRO A 206 -6.91 18.17 -0.20
N CYS A 207 -5.99 18.34 -1.16
CA CYS A 207 -5.06 19.46 -1.13
C CYS A 207 -5.06 20.20 -2.48
N GLN A 208 -4.99 21.53 -2.43
CA GLN A 208 -4.76 22.31 -3.64
C GLN A 208 -3.35 22.02 -4.13
N ASN A 209 -3.19 21.57 -5.37
CA ASN A 209 -1.86 21.35 -5.91
C ASN A 209 -1.11 22.70 -5.95
N SER A 210 -0.02 22.82 -5.19
CA SER A 210 0.83 24.02 -5.11
C SER A 210 1.31 24.49 -6.49
N ARG A 211 1.41 23.56 -7.46
CA ARG A 211 1.84 23.83 -8.83
C ARG A 211 0.73 24.22 -9.82
N ARG A 212 -0.54 24.33 -9.42
CA ARG A 212 -1.53 24.95 -10.33
C ARG A 212 -1.31 26.45 -10.30
N PRO A 213 -0.99 27.10 -11.43
CA PRO A 213 -1.17 28.54 -11.52
C PRO A 213 -2.64 28.81 -11.20
N THR A 214 -2.91 29.81 -10.38
CA THR A 214 -4.22 30.46 -10.37
C THR A 214 -4.45 31.02 -11.78
N ALA A 215 -4.98 30.20 -12.68
CA ALA A 215 -5.56 30.68 -13.91
C ALA A 215 -6.85 31.39 -13.52
N ALA A 216 -6.72 32.68 -13.19
CA ALA A 216 -7.78 33.62 -13.43
C ALA A 216 -8.01 33.62 -14.95
N GLU A 217 -8.96 32.84 -15.43
CA GLU A 217 -9.55 33.09 -16.75
C GLU A 217 -10.50 34.29 -16.61
N PRO A 218 -10.26 35.40 -17.31
CA PRO A 218 -11.24 36.46 -17.42
C PRO A 218 -12.30 36.04 -18.44
N PHE A 219 -13.57 36.04 -18.04
CA PHE A 219 -14.72 36.20 -18.94
C PHE A 219 -15.41 37.53 -18.61
#